data_AF-A0A952P5G7-F1
#
_entry.id   AF-A0A952P5G7-F1
#
_cell.length_a   1.000
_cell.length_b   1.000
_cell.length_c   1.000
_cell.angle_alpha   90.00
_cell.angle_beta   90.00
_cell.angle_gamma   90.00
#
_symmetry.space_group_name_H-M   'P 1'
#
loop_
_entity.id
_entity.type
_entity.pdbx_description
1 polymer ?
#
loop_
_entity_poly.entity_id
_entity_poly.type
_entity_poly.pdbx_seq_one_letter_code
_entity_poly.pdbx_strand_id
1 'polypeptide(L)'
;MLQTFFFILFYLMMSAASMADVKNETDLRVVGESQTDLFGDLNSGKNLIKFCKGSIPKTVDLESAGLSASKLKDGVSCVAADFNGDGFLDFVLYGSKGQTEVTSYDRATKTRVTKTVEVGRNLLVVFFQGPGVLRTQLIKNSAEVFIFETKDPNRKKYPKANPSLPGLLRPGQGDRGWVYFLNEKTGLFEEVPWVMPPGYD
;
A
#
# COMPACT_ATOMS: atom_id res chain seq x y z
N MET A 1 -59.82 -36.52 -34.04
CA MET A 1 -58.62 -35.66 -34.01
C MET A 1 -57.80 -36.14 -32.82
N LEU A 2 -56.93 -37.16 -32.91
CA LEU A 2 -55.72 -37.37 -33.71
C LEU A 2 -54.52 -36.46 -33.31
N GLN A 3 -53.54 -37.09 -32.63
CA GLN A 3 -52.07 -36.83 -32.60
C GLN A 3 -51.57 -35.49 -31.98
N THR A 4 -50.47 -35.42 -31.21
CA THR A 4 -49.20 -36.17 -31.30
C THR A 4 -48.38 -36.10 -29.99
N PHE A 5 -47.74 -37.22 -29.63
CA PHE A 5 -46.62 -37.36 -28.69
C PHE A 5 -45.33 -36.71 -29.23
N PHE A 6 -44.41 -36.24 -28.38
CA PHE A 6 -42.96 -36.52 -28.55
C PHE A 6 -42.18 -36.36 -27.23
N PHE A 7 -41.57 -37.48 -26.82
CA PHE A 7 -40.49 -37.64 -25.83
C PHE A 7 -39.15 -37.29 -26.47
N ILE A 8 -38.17 -36.76 -25.71
CA ILE A 8 -36.70 -37.00 -25.76
C ILE A 8 -36.17 -36.49 -24.41
N LEU A 9 -35.91 -37.33 -23.40
CA LEU A 9 -34.79 -38.26 -23.19
C LEU A 9 -33.43 -37.57 -22.90
N PHE A 10 -33.10 -37.57 -21.60
CA PHE A 10 -31.79 -37.81 -20.97
C PHE A 10 -30.52 -37.67 -21.84
N TYR A 11 -29.62 -36.77 -21.43
CA TYR A 11 -28.18 -37.02 -21.54
C TYR A 11 -27.53 -36.96 -20.16
N LEU A 12 -26.84 -38.05 -19.85
CA LEU A 12 -26.16 -38.41 -18.62
C LEU A 12 -24.72 -37.88 -18.66
N MET A 13 -24.28 -37.30 -17.54
CA MET A 13 -22.92 -37.28 -16.97
C MET A 13 -21.69 -37.01 -17.87
N MET A 14 -21.07 -35.84 -17.62
CA MET A 14 -19.63 -35.65 -17.33
C MET A 14 -19.57 -34.38 -16.46
N SER A 15 -18.78 -34.17 -15.42
CA SER A 15 -17.64 -34.84 -14.82
C SER A 15 -17.57 -34.32 -13.38
N ALA A 16 -17.14 -35.15 -12.44
CA ALA A 16 -16.73 -34.68 -11.13
C ALA A 16 -15.58 -33.67 -11.28
N ALA A 17 -15.77 -32.46 -10.76
CA ALA A 17 -14.69 -31.63 -10.26
C ALA A 17 -15.01 -31.31 -8.80
N SER A 18 -14.70 -32.26 -7.92
CA SER A 18 -14.22 -31.91 -6.59
C SER A 18 -12.87 -31.22 -6.80
N MET A 19 -12.83 -29.89 -6.81
CA MET A 19 -11.59 -29.12 -6.70
C MET A 19 -11.83 -27.75 -6.05
N ALA A 20 -11.14 -27.55 -4.93
CA ALA A 20 -10.93 -26.30 -4.18
C ALA A 20 -12.22 -25.70 -3.57
N ASP A 21 -12.43 -25.75 -2.25
CA ASP A 21 -11.75 -24.84 -1.33
C ASP A 21 -11.12 -23.66 -2.09
N VAL A 22 -11.97 -22.81 -2.70
CA VAL A 22 -11.53 -21.50 -3.18
C VAL A 22 -11.19 -20.73 -1.91
N LYS A 23 -9.96 -20.94 -1.43
CA LYS A 23 -9.33 -20.12 -0.42
C LYS A 23 -9.51 -18.70 -0.92
N ASN A 24 -10.33 -17.91 -0.23
CA ASN A 24 -10.29 -16.47 -0.37
C ASN A 24 -8.85 -16.09 -0.03
N GLU A 25 -8.02 -15.89 -1.05
CA GLU A 25 -6.56 -15.86 -0.87
C GLU A 25 -6.09 -14.60 -0.15
N THR A 26 -7.01 -13.71 0.21
CA THR A 26 -6.71 -12.50 0.95
C THR A 26 -7.68 -12.29 2.11
N ASP A 27 -7.11 -12.28 3.31
CA ASP A 27 -7.79 -11.95 4.58
C ASP A 27 -7.09 -10.72 5.21
N LEU A 28 -6.49 -9.88 4.37
CA LEU A 28 -5.79 -8.71 4.84
C LEU A 28 -6.80 -7.70 5.36
N ARG A 29 -6.70 -7.37 6.65
CA ARG A 29 -7.61 -6.44 7.32
C ARG A 29 -6.88 -5.59 8.35
N VAL A 30 -7.46 -4.43 8.63
CA VAL A 30 -7.07 -3.62 9.78
C VAL A 30 -7.60 -4.29 11.04
N VAL A 31 -6.71 -4.59 11.99
CA VAL A 31 -7.06 -5.26 13.27
C VAL A 31 -6.91 -4.35 14.49
N GLY A 32 -6.44 -3.12 14.29
CA GLY A 32 -6.27 -2.15 15.35
C GLY A 32 -5.42 -0.97 14.91
N GLU A 33 -5.06 -0.15 15.88
CA GLU A 33 -4.13 0.96 15.70
C GLU A 33 -2.71 0.50 16.03
N SER A 34 -1.72 1.01 15.30
CA SER A 34 -0.31 0.68 15.57
C SER A 34 0.12 1.32 16.88
N GLN A 35 0.54 0.53 17.86
CA GLN A 35 1.09 1.05 19.12
C GLN A 35 2.53 1.57 18.98
N THR A 36 3.20 1.35 17.84
CA THR A 36 4.64 1.57 17.67
C THR A 36 5.06 2.90 17.03
N ASP A 37 4.14 3.80 16.67
CA ASP A 37 4.49 5.12 16.10
C ASP A 37 3.61 6.23 16.69
N LEU A 38 3.90 6.59 17.94
CA LEU A 38 3.44 7.82 18.60
C LEU A 38 4.30 9.01 18.11
N PHE A 39 4.22 9.34 16.81
CA PHE A 39 4.81 10.57 16.29
C PHE A 39 3.74 11.64 16.14
N GLY A 40 3.65 12.49 17.17
CA GLY A 40 3.14 13.87 17.13
C GLY A 40 1.67 14.07 16.76
N ASP A 41 0.81 14.16 17.77
CA ASP A 41 -0.33 15.10 17.90
C ASP A 41 -1.29 15.39 16.72
N LEU A 42 -1.33 14.54 15.68
CA LEU A 42 -2.40 14.59 14.68
C LEU A 42 -3.67 13.93 15.27
N ASN A 43 -4.35 14.70 16.13
CA ASN A 43 -5.54 14.37 16.92
C ASN A 43 -6.81 14.06 16.09
N SER A 44 -6.70 13.53 14.88
CA SER A 44 -7.79 12.90 14.17
C SER A 44 -7.45 11.42 13.97
N GLY A 45 -8.18 10.51 14.61
CA GLY A 45 -7.96 9.06 14.54
C GLY A 45 -8.00 8.41 13.13
N LYS A 46 -8.10 9.23 12.08
CA LYS A 46 -8.09 8.89 10.66
C LYS A 46 -6.70 8.80 10.03
N ASN A 47 -5.71 9.54 10.56
CA ASN A 47 -4.34 9.53 10.05
C ASN A 47 -3.39 8.66 10.88
N LEU A 48 -3.93 7.73 11.66
CA LEU A 48 -3.11 6.83 12.47
C LEU A 48 -2.59 5.69 11.60
N ILE A 49 -1.28 5.44 11.70
CA ILE A 49 -0.70 4.18 11.25
C ILE A 49 -1.48 3.06 11.95
N LYS A 50 -2.04 2.16 11.16
CA LYS A 50 -2.86 1.05 11.63
C LYS A 50 -2.01 -0.20 11.76
N PHE A 51 -2.58 -1.21 12.40
CA PHE A 51 -2.01 -2.55 12.43
C PHE A 51 -2.83 -3.45 11.52
N CYS A 52 -2.20 -3.99 10.48
CA CYS A 52 -2.82 -4.86 9.50
C CYS A 52 -2.33 -6.28 9.67
N LYS A 53 -3.27 -7.24 9.59
CA LYS A 53 -2.98 -8.68 9.65
C LYS A 53 -3.71 -9.42 8.54
N GLY A 54 -3.13 -10.53 8.11
CA GLY A 54 -3.82 -11.48 7.26
C GLY A 54 -2.90 -12.22 6.31
N SER A 55 -3.45 -12.59 5.16
CA SER A 55 -2.72 -13.18 4.05
C SER A 55 -2.97 -12.39 2.78
N ILE A 56 -2.01 -12.49 1.86
CA ILE A 56 -2.14 -12.03 0.48
C ILE A 56 -1.67 -13.17 -0.45
N PRO A 57 -2.02 -13.14 -1.75
CA PRO A 57 -1.67 -14.22 -2.66
C PRO A 57 -0.16 -14.31 -2.78
N LYS A 58 0.36 -15.54 -2.94
CA LYS A 58 1.81 -15.79 -3.02
C LYS A 58 2.49 -15.14 -4.24
N THR A 59 1.70 -14.68 -5.20
CA THR A 59 2.16 -13.94 -6.38
C THR A 59 2.63 -12.53 -6.05
N VAL A 60 2.28 -12.00 -4.87
CA VAL A 60 2.77 -10.71 -4.39
C VAL A 60 4.18 -10.85 -3.80
N ASP A 61 5.11 -10.06 -4.33
CA ASP A 61 6.50 -9.99 -3.85
C ASP A 61 6.62 -9.17 -2.55
N LEU A 62 6.31 -9.83 -1.43
CA LEU A 62 6.52 -9.30 -0.08
C LEU A 62 8.00 -9.03 0.24
N GLU A 63 8.89 -9.86 -0.29
CA GLU A 63 10.31 -9.85 0.06
C GLU A 63 11.02 -8.61 -0.46
N SER A 64 10.57 -8.05 -1.59
CA SER A 64 11.06 -6.77 -2.11
C SER A 64 10.89 -5.59 -1.15
N ALA A 65 9.90 -5.67 -0.26
CA ALA A 65 9.70 -4.71 0.83
C ALA A 65 10.32 -5.17 2.16
N GLY A 66 10.96 -6.34 2.22
CA GLY A 66 11.46 -6.92 3.47
C GLY A 66 10.36 -7.44 4.41
N LEU A 67 9.19 -7.77 3.81
CA LEU A 67 8.08 -8.42 4.47
C LEU A 67 8.14 -9.93 4.26
N SER A 68 7.39 -10.67 5.06
CA SER A 68 7.17 -12.11 4.86
C SER A 68 5.72 -12.47 5.16
N ALA A 69 5.25 -13.58 4.61
CA ALA A 69 3.89 -14.06 4.87
C ALA A 69 3.64 -14.34 6.36
N SER A 70 4.66 -14.79 7.10
CA SER A 70 4.54 -14.96 8.56
C SER A 70 4.38 -13.61 9.26
N LYS A 71 5.22 -12.62 8.94
CA LYS A 71 5.10 -11.29 9.52
C LYS A 71 3.74 -10.66 9.25
N LEU A 72 3.18 -10.86 8.05
CA LEU A 72 1.86 -10.34 7.72
C LEU A 72 0.74 -11.02 8.53
N LYS A 73 0.87 -12.31 8.83
CA LYS A 73 -0.05 -13.02 9.74
C LYS A 73 0.06 -12.53 11.17
N ASP A 74 1.28 -12.29 11.64
CA ASP A 74 1.57 -11.78 12.98
C ASP A 74 1.17 -10.31 13.13
N GLY A 75 1.22 -9.56 12.03
CA GLY A 75 0.79 -8.19 11.86
C GLY A 75 1.91 -7.21 11.58
N VAL A 76 1.58 -6.21 10.77
CA VAL A 76 2.50 -5.16 10.33
C VAL A 76 1.84 -3.80 10.41
N SER A 77 2.65 -2.76 10.58
CA SER A 77 2.18 -1.38 10.43
C SER A 77 1.72 -1.13 8.99
N CYS A 78 0.65 -0.37 8.84
CA CYS A 78 0.04 -0.09 7.54
C CYS A 78 -0.72 1.25 7.54
N VAL A 79 -0.98 1.78 6.35
CA VAL A 79 -2.14 2.66 6.12
C VAL A 79 -3.07 1.99 5.12
N ALA A 80 -4.37 2.26 5.25
CA ALA A 80 -5.38 1.63 4.42
C ALA A 80 -6.46 2.63 4.01
N ALA A 81 -6.74 2.71 2.71
CA ALA A 81 -7.78 3.55 2.13
C ALA A 81 -8.17 2.98 0.76
N ASP A 82 -9.30 3.39 0.21
CA ASP A 82 -9.63 3.15 -1.19
C ASP A 82 -8.86 4.16 -2.05
N PHE A 83 -7.64 3.80 -2.47
CA PHE A 83 -6.73 4.71 -3.17
C PHE A 83 -7.04 4.81 -4.67
N ASN A 84 -7.66 3.78 -5.24
CA ASN A 84 -8.03 3.73 -6.66
C ASN A 84 -9.52 4.04 -6.94
N GLY A 85 -10.35 4.18 -5.90
CA GLY A 85 -11.76 4.54 -5.99
C GLY A 85 -12.68 3.41 -6.44
N ASP A 86 -12.26 2.15 -6.27
CA ASP A 86 -13.03 0.99 -6.74
C ASP A 86 -13.99 0.42 -5.67
N GLY A 87 -14.03 1.04 -4.49
CA GLY A 87 -14.87 0.65 -3.38
C GLY A 87 -14.28 -0.44 -2.49
N PHE A 88 -13.07 -0.91 -2.78
CA PHE A 88 -12.33 -1.86 -1.94
C PHE A 88 -11.18 -1.16 -1.20
N LEU A 89 -10.79 -1.75 -0.08
CA LEU A 89 -9.71 -1.20 0.74
C LEU A 89 -8.35 -1.62 0.17
N ASP A 90 -7.53 -0.64 -0.17
CA ASP A 90 -6.13 -0.85 -0.53
C ASP A 90 -5.23 -0.68 0.70
N PHE A 91 -4.01 -1.21 0.62
CA PHE A 91 -3.08 -1.23 1.75
C PHE A 91 -1.69 -0.76 1.34
N VAL A 92 -1.11 0.11 2.16
CA VAL A 92 0.33 0.40 2.14
C VAL A 92 0.95 -0.26 3.36
N LEU A 93 1.71 -1.32 3.13
CA LEU A 93 2.36 -2.12 4.18
C LEU A 93 3.78 -1.63 4.43
N TYR A 94 4.13 -1.46 5.71
CA TYR A 94 5.44 -0.97 6.11
C TYR A 94 6.40 -2.14 6.20
N GLY A 95 7.34 -2.16 5.28
CA GLY A 95 8.39 -3.13 5.18
C GLY A 95 9.57 -2.90 6.12
N SER A 96 10.68 -3.57 5.83
CA SER A 96 11.94 -3.32 6.52
C SER A 96 12.47 -1.93 6.22
N LYS A 97 13.37 -1.44 7.08
CA LYS A 97 14.15 -0.26 6.77
C LYS A 97 14.97 -0.49 5.50
N GLY A 98 14.99 0.51 4.62
CA GLY A 98 15.88 0.53 3.47
C GLY A 98 17.31 0.71 3.94
N GLN A 99 18.27 0.25 3.14
CA GLN A 99 19.69 0.44 3.38
C GLN A 99 20.35 0.97 2.12
N THR A 100 21.26 1.91 2.28
CA THR A 100 22.10 2.42 1.19
C THR A 100 23.53 2.54 1.65
N GLU A 101 24.46 2.43 0.72
CA GLU A 101 25.86 2.72 0.98
C GLU A 101 26.11 4.22 0.80
N VAL A 102 26.75 4.82 1.80
CA VAL A 102 27.25 6.20 1.75
C VAL A 102 28.76 6.15 1.84
N THR A 103 29.42 6.69 0.81
CA THR A 103 30.88 6.83 0.78
C THR A 103 31.25 8.25 1.21
N SER A 104 32.02 8.35 2.28
CA SER A 104 32.57 9.62 2.79
C SER A 104 34.09 9.64 2.63
N TYR A 105 34.67 10.83 2.51
CA TYR A 105 36.13 11.00 2.52
C TYR A 105 36.58 11.42 3.92
N ASP A 106 37.35 10.57 4.57
CA ASP A 106 37.99 10.88 5.84
C ASP A 106 39.26 11.70 5.56
N ARG A 107 39.27 12.96 6.02
CA ARG A 107 40.40 13.87 5.81
C ARG A 107 41.59 13.57 6.71
N ALA A 108 41.38 12.95 7.87
CA ALA A 108 42.44 12.63 8.81
C ALA A 108 43.28 11.46 8.28
N THR A 109 42.61 10.42 7.78
CA THR A 109 43.26 9.23 7.21
C THR A 109 43.52 9.34 5.71
N LYS A 110 42.94 10.35 5.05
CA LYS A 110 42.96 10.55 3.58
C LYS A 110 42.37 9.36 2.81
N THR A 111 41.46 8.61 3.41
CA THR A 111 40.82 7.43 2.79
C THR A 111 39.34 7.66 2.52
N ARG A 112 38.78 6.89 1.59
CA ARG A 112 37.32 6.78 1.44
C ARG A 112 36.81 5.69 2.36
N VAL A 113 35.72 5.98 3.07
CA VAL A 113 35.04 5.04 3.96
C VAL A 113 33.61 4.90 3.46
N THR A 114 33.24 3.68 3.09
CA THR A 114 31.86 3.31 2.76
C THR A 114 31.17 2.75 3.99
N LYS A 115 29.99 3.26 4.31
CA LYS A 115 29.14 2.74 5.38
C LYS A 115 27.75 2.47 4.84
N THR A 116 27.18 1.34 5.24
CA THR A 116 25.75 1.11 5.07
C THR A 116 25.00 1.94 6.11
N VAL A 117 24.08 2.76 5.65
CA VAL A 117 23.18 3.56 6.49
C VAL A 117 21.73 3.18 6.21
N GLU A 118 20.92 3.17 7.26
CA GLU A 118 19.47 2.99 7.11
C GLU A 118 18.86 4.22 6.43
N VAL A 119 18.09 4.00 5.37
CA VAL A 119 17.38 5.04 4.62
C VAL A 119 15.91 4.69 4.52
N GLY A 120 15.10 5.33 5.37
CA GLY A 120 13.65 5.13 5.38
C GLY A 120 13.24 3.65 5.52
N ARG A 121 12.00 3.35 5.13
CA ARG A 121 11.41 2.03 5.00
C ARG A 121 10.97 1.80 3.56
N ASN A 122 10.97 0.55 3.15
CA ASN A 122 10.29 0.15 1.94
C ASN A 122 8.79 0.04 2.23
N LEU A 123 7.96 0.58 1.36
CA LEU A 123 6.51 0.47 1.44
C LEU A 123 6.02 -0.41 0.30
N LEU A 124 5.17 -1.38 0.61
CA LEU A 124 4.46 -2.17 -0.40
C LEU A 124 3.02 -1.70 -0.47
N VAL A 125 2.66 -1.05 -1.56
CA VAL A 125 1.26 -0.74 -1.90
C VAL A 125 0.65 -1.97 -2.54
N VAL A 126 -0.50 -2.39 -2.05
CA VAL A 126 -1.30 -3.51 -2.56
C VAL A 126 -2.69 -2.97 -2.86
N PHE A 127 -3.02 -2.92 -4.14
CA PHE A 127 -4.34 -2.54 -4.62
C PHE A 127 -5.23 -3.78 -4.72
N PHE A 128 -6.41 -3.71 -4.14
CA PHE A 128 -7.39 -4.80 -4.14
C PHE A 128 -8.51 -4.53 -5.13
N GLN A 129 -9.16 -5.59 -5.58
CA GLN A 129 -10.44 -5.54 -6.27
C GLN A 129 -11.24 -6.78 -5.87
N GLY A 130 -12.19 -6.61 -4.95
CA GLY A 130 -12.86 -7.74 -4.30
C GLY A 130 -11.87 -8.62 -3.52
N PRO A 131 -11.92 -9.95 -3.67
CA PRO A 131 -11.01 -10.86 -2.97
C PRO A 131 -9.60 -10.93 -3.59
N GLY A 132 -9.39 -10.30 -4.75
CA GLY A 132 -8.16 -10.38 -5.53
C GLY A 132 -7.25 -9.16 -5.34
N VAL A 133 -5.95 -9.38 -5.56
CA VAL A 133 -4.99 -8.28 -5.71
C VAL A 133 -5.00 -7.83 -7.16
N LEU A 134 -5.40 -6.58 -7.38
CA LEU A 134 -5.36 -5.94 -8.69
C LEU A 134 -3.90 -5.67 -9.11
N ARG A 135 -3.08 -5.20 -8.16
CA ARG A 135 -1.73 -4.69 -8.43
C ARG A 135 -0.93 -4.49 -7.16
N THR A 136 0.40 -4.45 -7.30
CA THR A 136 1.29 -3.96 -6.26
C THR A 136 2.28 -2.90 -6.76
N GLN A 137 2.76 -2.07 -5.84
CA GLN A 137 3.85 -1.11 -6.09
C GLN A 137 4.80 -1.07 -4.91
N LEU A 138 6.10 -1.14 -5.18
CA LEU A 138 7.15 -0.91 -4.19
C LEU A 138 7.57 0.56 -4.22
N ILE A 139 7.47 1.25 -3.09
CA ILE A 139 8.04 2.58 -2.86
C ILE A 139 9.25 2.40 -1.94
N LYS A 140 10.46 2.57 -2.49
CA LYS A 140 11.71 2.33 -1.76
C LYS A 140 12.13 3.54 -0.92
N ASN A 141 12.82 3.29 0.19
CA ASN A 141 13.48 4.30 1.01
C ASN A 141 12.57 5.50 1.38
N SER A 142 11.27 5.25 1.56
CA SER A 142 10.31 6.27 1.97
C SER A 142 10.37 6.46 3.47
N ALA A 143 9.96 7.61 3.99
CA ALA A 143 9.70 7.72 5.42
C ALA A 143 8.30 7.15 5.72
N GLU A 144 7.84 7.35 6.96
CA GLU A 144 6.44 7.11 7.27
C GLU A 144 5.54 7.99 6.40
N VAL A 145 4.45 7.39 5.92
CA VAL A 145 3.42 8.06 5.14
C VAL A 145 2.11 8.13 5.93
N PHE A 146 1.31 9.13 5.60
CA PHE A 146 -0.02 9.34 6.16
C PHE A 146 -1.02 9.43 5.02
N ILE A 147 -2.30 9.24 5.29
CA ILE A 147 -3.31 9.45 4.26
C ILE A 147 -3.42 10.96 4.01
N PHE A 148 -3.19 11.37 2.77
CA PHE A 148 -3.50 12.73 2.34
C PHE A 148 -4.98 12.78 1.96
N GLU A 149 -5.84 13.18 2.90
CA GLU A 149 -7.29 13.14 2.74
C GLU A 149 -7.79 13.98 1.57
N THR A 150 -8.86 13.54 0.91
CA THR A 150 -9.51 14.24 -0.21
C THR A 150 -10.05 15.63 0.15
N LYS A 151 -10.34 15.86 1.43
CA LYS A 151 -10.86 17.13 1.96
C LYS A 151 -9.78 18.05 2.51
N ASP A 152 -8.50 17.65 2.47
CA ASP A 152 -7.42 18.47 3.01
C ASP A 152 -7.33 19.81 2.23
N PRO A 153 -7.35 20.97 2.91
CA PRO A 153 -7.34 22.28 2.26
C PRO A 153 -6.09 22.55 1.43
N ASN A 154 -4.98 21.84 1.65
CA ASN A 154 -3.76 21.96 0.87
C ASN A 154 -3.84 21.25 -0.48
N ARG A 155 -4.84 20.38 -0.72
CA ARG A 155 -5.01 19.71 -2.02
C ARG A 155 -5.20 20.66 -3.19
N LYS A 156 -5.74 21.87 -2.95
CA LYS A 156 -5.86 22.92 -3.97
C LYS A 156 -4.52 23.31 -4.61
N LYS A 157 -3.39 23.02 -3.96
CA LYS A 157 -2.03 23.26 -4.49
C LYS A 157 -1.60 22.21 -5.53
N TYR A 158 -2.37 21.14 -5.70
CA TYR A 158 -2.08 19.99 -6.57
C TYR A 158 -3.16 19.82 -7.64
N PRO A 159 -3.31 20.75 -8.59
CA PRO A 159 -4.43 20.75 -9.54
C PRO A 159 -4.44 19.56 -10.51
N LYS A 160 -3.32 18.83 -10.63
CA LYS A 160 -3.22 17.61 -11.46
C LYS A 160 -3.65 16.34 -10.72
N ALA A 161 -3.77 16.38 -9.39
CA ALA A 161 -4.19 15.24 -8.61
C ALA A 161 -5.70 15.07 -8.69
N ASN A 162 -6.18 13.83 -8.73
CA ASN A 162 -7.61 13.56 -8.64
C ASN A 162 -8.10 13.96 -7.23
N PRO A 163 -9.03 14.94 -7.11
CA PRO A 163 -9.48 15.42 -5.80
C PRO A 163 -10.33 14.40 -5.05
N SER A 164 -10.90 13.42 -5.75
CA SER A 164 -11.78 12.39 -5.19
C SER A 164 -11.03 11.18 -4.64
N LEU A 165 -9.74 11.03 -4.95
CA LEU A 165 -8.92 9.91 -4.50
C LEU A 165 -7.95 10.33 -3.38
N PRO A 166 -7.81 9.55 -2.30
CA PRO A 166 -6.81 9.82 -1.27
C PRO A 166 -5.39 9.69 -1.85
N GLY A 167 -4.45 10.39 -1.23
CA GLY A 167 -3.03 10.33 -1.56
C GLY A 167 -2.25 9.82 -0.34
N LEU A 168 -0.92 9.82 -0.46
CA LEU A 168 -0.03 9.57 0.67
C LEU A 168 0.78 10.83 0.94
N LEU A 169 0.80 11.31 2.18
CA LEU A 169 1.64 12.41 2.62
C LEU A 169 2.85 11.84 3.35
N ARG A 170 4.04 12.17 2.89
CA ARG A 170 5.30 11.96 3.61
C ARG A 170 5.75 13.32 4.15
N PRO A 171 5.56 13.61 5.45
CA PRO A 171 6.21 14.76 6.05
C PRO A 171 7.72 14.54 5.94
N GLY A 172 8.43 15.55 5.45
CA GLY A 172 9.88 15.54 5.58
C GLY A 172 10.29 16.52 6.67
N GLN A 173 11.59 16.79 6.71
CA GLN A 173 12.20 17.60 7.76
C GLN A 173 12.29 19.06 7.29
N GLY A 174 11.67 19.97 8.03
CA GLY A 174 11.50 21.38 7.63
C GLY A 174 10.62 21.52 6.38
N ASP A 175 10.93 22.46 5.51
CA ASP A 175 10.10 22.85 4.34
C ASP A 175 9.97 21.79 3.23
N ARG A 176 10.64 20.65 3.38
CA ARG A 176 10.68 19.61 2.35
C ARG A 176 9.83 18.45 2.81
N GLY A 177 8.79 18.13 2.05
CA GLY A 177 8.03 16.89 2.18
C GLY A 177 7.68 16.35 0.80
N TRP A 178 6.96 15.25 0.77
CA TRP A 178 6.50 14.64 -0.47
C TRP A 178 5.05 14.18 -0.34
N VAL A 179 4.33 14.24 -1.44
CA VAL A 179 3.01 13.64 -1.58
C VAL A 179 3.06 12.65 -2.70
N TYR A 180 2.40 11.52 -2.52
CA TYR A 180 2.20 10.54 -3.56
C TYR A 180 0.73 10.58 -3.98
N PHE A 181 0.49 10.81 -5.27
CA PHE A 181 -0.85 10.71 -5.85
C PHE A 181 -0.91 9.55 -6.82
N LEU A 182 -2.04 8.86 -6.85
CA LEU A 182 -2.26 7.83 -7.86
C LEU A 182 -2.36 8.50 -9.24
N ASN A 183 -1.48 8.12 -10.15
CA ASN A 183 -1.65 8.44 -11.56
C ASN A 183 -2.65 7.44 -12.16
N GLU A 184 -3.82 7.93 -12.54
CA GLU A 184 -4.93 7.10 -13.04
C GLU A 184 -4.61 6.38 -14.37
N LYS A 185 -3.65 6.89 -15.15
CA LYS A 185 -3.23 6.24 -16.40
C LYS A 185 -2.31 5.06 -16.12
N THR A 186 -1.35 5.25 -15.21
CA THR A 186 -0.37 4.20 -14.90
C THR A 186 -0.90 3.25 -13.84
N GLY A 187 -1.86 3.68 -13.00
CA GLY A 187 -2.34 2.98 -11.82
C GLY A 187 -1.28 2.87 -10.72
N LEU A 188 -0.33 3.81 -10.67
CA LEU A 188 0.76 3.82 -9.69
C LEU A 188 0.84 5.17 -8.98
N PHE A 189 1.27 5.16 -7.73
CA PHE A 189 1.60 6.35 -6.99
C PHE A 189 2.83 7.03 -7.61
N GLU A 190 2.69 8.34 -7.87
CA GLU A 190 3.76 9.21 -8.33
C GLU A 190 4.09 10.25 -7.26
N GLU A 191 5.39 10.44 -7.03
CA GLU A 191 5.90 11.39 -6.05
C GLU A 191 5.82 12.82 -6.59
N VAL A 192 5.30 13.71 -5.76
CA VAL A 192 5.17 15.15 -6.01
C VAL A 192 5.74 15.89 -4.81
N PRO A 193 6.60 16.91 -4.99
CA PRO A 193 7.09 17.72 -3.88
C PRO A 193 5.95 18.36 -3.07
N TRP A 194 6.07 18.29 -1.74
CA TRP A 194 5.16 18.98 -0.84
C TRP A 194 5.39 20.49 -0.90
N VAL A 195 4.31 21.26 -1.00
CA VAL A 195 4.34 22.73 -0.98
C VAL A 195 3.76 23.16 0.36
N MET A 196 4.64 23.28 1.37
CA MET A 196 4.26 23.81 2.69
C MET A 196 3.58 25.17 2.55
N PRO A 197 2.52 25.46 3.32
CA PRO A 197 2.14 26.84 3.57
C PRO A 197 3.31 27.58 4.24
N PRO A 198 3.55 28.87 3.94
CA PRO A 198 4.51 29.66 4.70
C PRO A 198 4.22 29.60 6.22
N GLY A 199 5.24 29.44 7.07
CA GLY A 199 5.13 29.51 8.54
C GLY A 199 5.00 28.16 9.28
N TYR A 200 5.46 27.06 8.66
CA TYR A 200 5.64 25.76 9.32
C TYR A 200 7.14 25.45 9.43
N ASP A 201 7.81 26.21 10.29
CA ASP A 201 9.23 26.10 10.63
C ASP A 201 9.43 26.00 12.15
#